data_AF-A0A3L7SIZ6-F1
#
_entry.id   AF-A0A3L7SIZ6-F1
#
_cell.length_a   1.000
_cell.length_b   1.000
_cell.length_c   1.000
_cell.angle_alpha   90.00
_cell.angle_beta   90.00
_cell.angle_gamma   90.00
#
_symmetry.space_group_name_H-M   'P 1'
#
loop_
_entity.id
_entity.type
_entity.pdbx_description
1 polymer ?
#
loop_
_entity_poly.entity_id
_entity_poly.type
_entity_poly.pdbx_seq_one_letter_code
_entity_poly.pdbx_strand_id
1 'polypeptide(L)'
;MWVIFGLIGLIGANSVYLASVTFLSWKSGRTYENWFYMLMFGGHLALGIVLLVPFLIFVFIHLFNTRLRKNKRAIRVGYALFVGSLILLISGLLLMRIDLGGSGSVFVIKNAVTRSVVYWAHIAAPLFCLWLYWLHRLSGPKI
;
A
#
# COMPACT_ATOMS: atom_id res chain seq x y z
N MET A 1 -19.30 2.33 4.20
CA MET A 1 -18.20 3.31 4.23
C MET A 1 -17.40 3.25 5.53
N TRP A 2 -18.03 3.25 6.71
CA TRP A 2 -17.35 3.19 8.01
C TRP A 2 -16.36 2.03 8.17
N VAL A 3 -16.72 0.81 7.75
CA VAL A 3 -15.83 -0.37 7.81
C VAL A 3 -14.53 -0.16 7.03
N ILE A 4 -14.62 0.40 5.81
CA ILE A 4 -13.44 0.63 4.96
C ILE A 4 -12.52 1.68 5.59
N PHE A 5 -13.09 2.77 6.13
CA PHE A 5 -12.29 3.78 6.84
C PHE A 5 -11.62 3.21 8.09
N GLY A 6 -12.32 2.34 8.83
CA GLY A 6 -11.74 1.61 9.96
C GLY A 6 -10.55 0.74 9.53
N LEU A 7 -10.70 -0.02 8.44
CA LEU A 7 -9.62 -0.87 7.91
C LEU A 7 -8.41 -0.05 7.43
N ILE A 8 -8.65 1.07 6.73
CA ILE A 8 -7.59 1.99 6.29
C ILE A 8 -6.85 2.60 7.49
N GLY A 9 -7.60 3.03 8.52
CA GLY A 9 -7.01 3.55 9.76
C GLY A 9 -6.17 2.48 10.47
N LEU A 10 -6.66 1.25 10.53
CA LEU A 10 -5.98 0.14 11.19
C LEU A 10 -4.68 -0.25 10.47
N ILE A 11 -4.70 -0.42 9.14
CA ILE A 11 -3.48 -0.72 8.37
C ILE A 11 -2.49 0.45 8.42
N GLY A 12 -2.98 1.69 8.45
CA GLY A 12 -2.15 2.88 8.61
C GLY A 12 -1.43 2.90 9.97
N ALA A 13 -2.16 2.71 11.07
CA ALA A 13 -1.59 2.65 12.41
C ALA A 13 -0.58 1.50 12.55
N ASN A 14 -0.91 0.33 12.00
CA ASN A 14 -0.02 -0.82 11.97
C ASN A 14 1.27 -0.53 11.18
N SER A 15 1.17 0.12 10.02
CA SER A 15 2.34 0.55 9.22
C SER A 15 3.26 1.50 9.99
N VAL A 16 2.67 2.48 10.69
CA VAL A 16 3.44 3.43 11.51
C VAL A 16 4.16 2.72 12.66
N TYR A 17 3.50 1.75 13.31
CA TYR A 17 4.13 0.91 14.33
C TYR A 17 5.34 0.16 13.78
N LEU A 18 5.18 -0.56 12.66
CA LEU A 18 6.27 -1.31 12.03
C LEU A 18 7.44 -0.41 11.65
N ALA A 19 7.15 0.70 10.96
CA ALA A 19 8.16 1.69 10.58
C ALA A 19 8.90 2.27 11.80
N SER A 20 8.20 2.52 12.90
CA SER A 20 8.79 3.06 14.13
C SER A 20 9.75 2.06 14.78
N VAL A 21 9.36 0.77 14.87
CA VAL A 21 10.23 -0.28 15.43
C VAL A 21 11.46 -0.50 14.57
N THR A 22 11.30 -0.53 13.24
CA THR A 22 12.42 -0.65 12.30
C THR A 22 13.36 0.55 12.42
N PHE A 23 12.82 1.77 12.50
CA PHE A 23 13.61 2.99 12.65
C PHE A 23 14.38 3.02 13.97
N LEU A 24 13.75 2.65 15.09
CA LEU A 24 14.41 2.55 16.39
C LEU A 24 15.51 1.50 16.39
N SER A 25 15.27 0.37 15.73
CA SER A 25 16.28 -0.69 15.62
C SER A 25 17.49 -0.21 14.83
N TRP A 26 17.26 0.48 13.71
CA TRP A 26 18.31 1.09 12.90
C TRP A 26 19.09 2.17 13.67
N LYS A 27 18.39 3.08 14.37
CA LYS A 27 19.01 4.20 15.10
C LYS A 27 19.84 3.74 16.31
N SER A 28 19.37 2.72 17.02
CA SER A 28 20.02 2.24 18.26
C SER A 28 21.05 1.15 18.03
N GLY A 29 21.08 0.52 16.84
CA GLY A 29 21.89 -0.66 16.55
C GLY A 29 21.44 -1.93 17.28
N ARG A 30 20.30 -1.91 17.99
CA ARG A 30 19.72 -3.05 18.70
C ARG A 30 18.48 -3.54 17.97
N THR A 31 18.25 -4.85 17.95
CA THR A 31 17.05 -5.43 17.36
C THR A 31 15.86 -5.33 18.31
N TYR A 32 14.84 -4.55 17.94
CA TYR A 32 13.55 -4.48 18.65
C TYR A 32 12.44 -5.32 17.98
N GLU A 33 12.77 -6.06 16.91
CA GLU A 33 11.87 -6.95 16.19
C GLU A 33 11.59 -8.22 17.00
N ASN A 34 10.63 -8.13 17.92
CA ASN A 34 10.22 -9.23 18.80
C ASN A 34 9.03 -10.03 18.23
N TRP A 35 8.50 -10.96 19.02
CA TRP A 35 7.32 -11.75 18.63
C TRP A 35 6.10 -10.87 18.27
N PHE A 36 5.87 -9.79 19.02
CA PHE A 36 4.76 -8.88 18.75
C PHE A 36 4.96 -8.11 17.44
N TYR A 37 6.19 -7.74 17.09
CA TYR A 37 6.52 -7.20 15.76
C TYR A 37 6.15 -8.19 14.64
N MET A 38 6.45 -9.47 14.81
CA MET A 38 6.07 -10.51 13.82
C MET A 38 4.55 -10.67 13.70
N LEU A 39 3.82 -10.62 14.82
CA LEU A 39 2.35 -10.59 14.81
C LEU A 39 1.81 -9.35 14.08
N MET A 40 2.38 -8.17 14.33
CA MET A 40 1.99 -6.94 13.66
C MET A 40 2.31 -6.97 12.16
N PHE A 41 3.44 -7.57 11.77
CA PHE A 41 3.80 -7.81 10.37
C PHE A 41 2.81 -8.76 9.68
N GLY A 42 2.47 -9.89 10.34
CA GLY A 42 1.43 -10.80 9.85
C GLY A 42 0.06 -10.13 9.74
N GLY A 43 -0.29 -9.29 10.72
CA GLY A 43 -1.50 -8.47 10.69
C GLY A 43 -1.51 -7.47 9.54
N HIS A 44 -0.38 -6.79 9.28
CA HIS A 44 -0.23 -5.89 8.13
C HIS A 44 -0.54 -6.60 6.83
N LEU A 45 0.04 -7.80 6.67
CA LEU A 45 -0.14 -8.63 5.49
C LEU A 45 -1.60 -9.04 5.32
N ALA A 46 -2.24 -9.54 6.37
CA ALA A 46 -3.64 -9.95 6.35
C ALA A 46 -4.56 -8.77 6.00
N LEU A 47 -4.36 -7.61 6.65
CA LEU A 47 -5.13 -6.39 6.39
C LEU A 47 -4.95 -5.89 4.95
N GLY A 48 -3.72 -5.95 4.43
CA GLY A 48 -3.41 -5.59 3.06
C GLY A 48 -4.16 -6.44 2.04
N ILE A 49 -4.18 -7.77 2.24
CA ILE A 49 -4.91 -8.71 1.38
C ILE A 49 -6.43 -8.47 1.46
N VAL A 50 -6.97 -8.27 2.67
CA VAL A 50 -8.40 -7.98 2.87
C VAL A 50 -8.81 -6.68 2.18
N LEU A 51 -7.96 -5.65 2.20
CA LEU A 51 -8.23 -4.37 1.54
C LEU A 51 -8.03 -4.41 0.01
N LEU A 52 -7.16 -5.30 -0.49
CA LEU A 52 -6.83 -5.39 -1.90
C LEU A 52 -8.06 -5.68 -2.78
N VAL A 53 -8.87 -6.67 -2.39
CA VAL A 53 -10.07 -7.07 -3.16
C VAL A 53 -11.09 -5.94 -3.32
N PRO A 54 -11.62 -5.32 -2.24
CA PRO A 54 -12.59 -4.24 -2.38
C PRO A 54 -11.99 -3.01 -3.08
N PHE A 55 -10.70 -2.75 -2.90
CA PHE A 55 -10.02 -1.65 -3.59
C PHE A 55 -9.99 -1.88 -5.12
N LEU A 56 -9.61 -3.07 -5.58
CA LEU A 56 -9.58 -3.40 -7.02
C LEU A 56 -10.98 -3.28 -7.64
N ILE A 57 -12.01 -3.77 -6.95
CA ILE A 57 -13.41 -3.64 -7.40
C ILE A 57 -13.79 -2.16 -7.54
N PHE A 58 -13.50 -1.35 -6.51
CA PHE A 58 -13.80 0.08 -6.52
C PHE A 58 -13.11 0.79 -7.68
N VAL A 59 -11.81 0.57 -7.86
CA VAL A 59 -11.01 1.19 -8.92
C VAL A 59 -11.53 0.83 -10.30
N PHE A 60 -11.85 -0.45 -10.53
CA PHE A 60 -12.40 -0.92 -11.79
C PHE A 60 -13.72 -0.20 -12.08
N ILE A 61 -14.71 -0.31 -11.19
CA ILE A 61 -16.01 0.34 -11.37
C ILE A 61 -15.88 1.86 -11.58
N HIS A 62 -15.04 2.51 -10.76
CA HIS A 62 -14.80 3.95 -10.86
C HIS A 62 -14.27 4.34 -12.24
N LEU A 63 -13.24 3.64 -12.73
CA LEU A 63 -12.61 3.94 -14.01
C LEU A 63 -13.59 3.80 -15.17
N PHE A 64 -14.39 2.73 -15.19
CA PHE A 64 -15.41 2.50 -16.23
C PHE A 64 -16.49 3.58 -16.21
N ASN A 65 -16.91 4.03 -15.03
CA ASN A 65 -17.96 5.05 -14.90
C ASN A 65 -17.46 6.47 -15.20
N THR A 66 -16.18 6.78 -14.97
CA THR A 66 -15.66 8.14 -15.13
C THR A 66 -14.96 8.41 -16.45
N ARG A 67 -14.67 7.37 -17.26
CA ARG A 67 -13.92 7.51 -18.52
C ARG A 67 -14.52 8.50 -19.54
N LEU A 68 -15.84 8.71 -19.50
CA LEU A 68 -16.56 9.60 -20.42
C LEU A 68 -16.78 11.02 -19.89
N ARG A 69 -16.30 11.35 -18.68
CA ARG A 69 -16.52 12.69 -18.11
C ARG A 69 -15.72 13.76 -18.86
N LYS A 70 -16.27 14.98 -18.94
CA LYS A 70 -15.65 16.11 -19.66
C LYS A 70 -14.44 16.71 -18.94
N ASN A 71 -14.36 16.59 -17.62
CA ASN A 71 -13.25 17.15 -16.84
C ASN A 71 -11.96 16.33 -17.01
N LYS A 72 -11.17 16.67 -18.02
CA LYS A 72 -9.91 15.99 -18.35
C LYS A 72 -8.82 16.15 -17.29
N ARG A 73 -8.88 17.17 -16.42
CA ARG A 73 -7.92 17.37 -15.33
C ARG A 73 -8.16 16.33 -14.23
N ALA A 74 -9.40 16.20 -13.76
CA ALA A 74 -9.78 15.21 -12.76
C ALA A 74 -9.48 13.77 -13.23
N ILE A 75 -9.73 13.47 -14.52
CA ILE A 75 -9.41 12.17 -15.13
C ILE A 75 -7.90 11.90 -15.12
N ARG A 76 -7.06 12.87 -15.53
CA ARG A 76 -5.59 12.71 -15.51
C ARG A 76 -5.06 12.44 -14.10
N VAL A 77 -5.51 13.18 -13.11
CA VAL A 77 -5.11 12.94 -11.71
C VAL A 77 -5.65 11.59 -11.22
N GLY A 78 -6.85 11.18 -11.66
CA GLY A 78 -7.41 9.86 -11.37
C GLY A 78 -6.55 8.71 -11.91
N TYR A 79 -6.06 8.82 -13.16
CA TYR A 79 -5.10 7.86 -13.71
C TYR A 79 -3.77 7.86 -12.96
N ALA A 80 -3.25 9.03 -12.57
CA ALA A 80 -2.03 9.10 -11.75
C ALA A 80 -2.22 8.40 -10.40
N LEU A 81 -3.37 8.61 -9.75
CA LEU A 81 -3.72 7.94 -8.50
C LEU A 81 -3.85 6.42 -8.68
N PHE A 82 -4.45 5.98 -9.80
CA PHE A 82 -4.53 4.57 -10.15
C PHE A 82 -3.14 3.94 -10.29
N VAL A 83 -2.24 4.57 -11.04
CA VAL A 83 -0.85 4.08 -11.21
C VAL A 83 -0.12 4.07 -9.86
N GLY A 84 -0.24 5.13 -9.05
CA GLY A 84 0.37 5.18 -7.72
C GLY A 84 -0.14 4.05 -6.81
N SER A 85 -1.45 3.77 -6.84
CA SER A 85 -2.04 2.67 -6.07
C SER A 85 -1.60 1.30 -6.58
N LEU A 86 -1.39 1.15 -7.89
CA LEU A 86 -0.88 -0.10 -8.46
C LEU A 86 0.57 -0.33 -8.04
N ILE A 87 1.40 0.71 -8.01
CA ILE A 87 2.77 0.64 -7.47
C ILE A 87 2.73 0.21 -6.00
N LEU A 88 1.85 0.79 -5.19
CA LEU A 88 1.69 0.42 -3.78
C LEU A 88 1.32 -1.06 -3.61
N LEU A 89 0.33 -1.55 -4.35
CA LEU A 89 -0.14 -2.93 -4.26
C LEU A 89 0.91 -3.92 -4.78
N ILE A 90 1.47 -3.67 -5.96
CA ILE A 90 2.48 -4.55 -6.55
C ILE A 90 3.73 -4.59 -5.66
N SER A 91 4.21 -3.44 -5.17
CA SER A 91 5.36 -3.43 -4.28
C SER A 91 5.10 -4.19 -2.97
N GLY A 92 3.89 -4.08 -2.41
CA GLY A 92 3.49 -4.87 -1.24
C GLY A 92 3.53 -6.37 -1.53
N LEU A 93 2.92 -6.80 -2.63
CA LEU A 93 2.92 -8.20 -3.07
C LEU A 93 4.35 -8.72 -3.35
N LEU A 94 5.22 -7.91 -3.94
CA LEU A 94 6.61 -8.27 -4.23
C LEU A 94 7.49 -8.36 -2.98
N LEU A 95 7.14 -7.66 -1.90
CA LEU A 95 7.82 -7.74 -0.61
C LEU A 95 7.34 -8.93 0.23
N MET A 96 6.20 -9.52 -0.10
CA MET A 96 5.69 -10.70 0.59
C MET A 96 6.66 -11.85 0.43
N ARG A 97 7.18 -12.31 1.57
CA ARG A 97 7.97 -13.54 1.64
C ARG A 97 7.06 -14.64 2.13
N ILE A 98 6.28 -15.22 1.23
CA ILE A 98 5.56 -16.45 1.55
C ILE A 98 6.48 -17.62 1.22
N ASP A 99 6.99 -18.27 2.26
CA ASP A 99 7.56 -19.60 2.15
C ASP A 99 6.41 -20.62 2.27
N LEU A 100 5.88 -21.06 1.14
CA LEU A 100 4.84 -22.08 1.06
C LEU A 100 5.47 -23.45 1.30
N GLY A 101 5.84 -23.73 2.55
CA GLY A 101 6.15 -25.04 3.13
C GLY A 101 6.61 -26.12 2.15
N GLY A 102 7.79 -25.95 1.55
CA GLY A 102 8.51 -27.03 0.85
C GLY A 102 8.52 -27.00 -0.69
N SER A 103 7.82 -26.08 -1.37
CA SER A 103 7.89 -25.96 -2.84
C SER A 103 8.39 -24.60 -3.30
N GLY A 104 9.56 -24.20 -2.80
CA GLY A 104 10.26 -23.01 -3.28
C GLY A 104 9.59 -21.70 -2.91
N SER A 105 10.39 -20.73 -2.52
CA SER A 105 9.91 -19.39 -2.19
C SER A 105 9.45 -18.66 -3.47
N VAL A 106 8.14 -18.61 -3.72
CA VAL A 106 7.52 -18.06 -4.95
C VAL A 106 7.77 -16.56 -5.12
N PHE A 107 7.94 -15.81 -4.03
CA PHE A 107 8.17 -14.36 -4.03
C PHE A 107 9.43 -13.97 -3.25
N VAL A 108 10.60 -14.49 -3.66
CA VAL A 108 11.88 -14.03 -3.10
C VAL A 108 12.68 -13.28 -4.16
N ILE A 109 12.63 -11.95 -4.06
CA ILE A 109 13.60 -11.08 -4.73
C ILE A 109 14.96 -11.33 -4.06
N LYS A 110 15.81 -12.12 -4.73
CA LYS A 110 17.18 -12.44 -4.27
C LYS A 110 18.13 -11.24 -4.38
N ASN A 111 17.87 -10.33 -5.33
CA ASN A 111 18.70 -9.15 -5.56
C ASN A 111 18.44 -8.07 -4.50
N ALA A 112 19.48 -7.69 -3.75
CA ALA A 112 19.38 -6.72 -2.66
C ALA A 112 18.99 -5.30 -3.15
N VAL A 113 19.47 -4.88 -4.33
CA VAL A 113 19.14 -3.58 -4.92
C VAL A 113 17.67 -3.53 -5.29
N THR A 114 17.18 -4.54 -6.02
CA THR A 114 15.77 -4.61 -6.41
C THR A 114 14.86 -4.59 -5.18
N ARG A 115 15.20 -5.34 -4.14
CA ARG A 115 14.42 -5.35 -2.90
C ARG A 115 14.39 -3.99 -2.21
N SER A 116 15.52 -3.29 -2.16
CA SER A 116 15.59 -1.94 -1.60
C SER A 116 14.70 -0.96 -2.37
N VAL A 117 14.77 -0.98 -3.70
CA VAL A 117 13.92 -0.13 -4.55
C VAL A 117 12.44 -0.39 -4.30
N VAL A 118 12.03 -1.67 -4.25
CA VAL A 118 10.62 -2.04 -3.99
C VAL A 118 10.19 -1.61 -2.59
N TYR A 119 11.05 -1.78 -1.57
CA TYR A 119 10.79 -1.34 -0.21
C TYR A 119 10.56 0.18 -0.11
N TRP A 120 11.45 0.98 -0.71
CA TRP A 120 11.30 2.43 -0.74
C TRP A 120 10.07 2.87 -1.53
N ALA A 121 9.78 2.21 -2.65
CA ALA A 121 8.56 2.45 -3.42
C ALA A 121 7.31 2.17 -2.56
N HIS A 122 7.30 1.08 -1.80
CA HIS A 122 6.17 0.73 -0.93
C HIS A 122 5.93 1.74 0.19
N ILE A 123 7.00 2.34 0.73
CA ILE A 123 6.91 3.38 1.77
C ILE A 123 6.48 4.72 1.18
N ALA A 124 6.99 5.11 0.01
CA ALA A 124 6.70 6.40 -0.61
C ALA A 124 5.33 6.45 -1.30
N ALA A 125 4.90 5.34 -1.90
CA ALA A 125 3.65 5.25 -2.65
C ALA A 125 2.39 5.64 -1.84
N PRO A 126 2.17 5.25 -0.57
CA PRO A 126 0.97 5.64 0.17
C PRO A 126 0.93 7.15 0.43
N LEU A 127 2.07 7.78 0.70
CA LEU A 127 2.17 9.24 0.88
C LEU A 127 1.81 9.96 -0.42
N PHE A 128 2.35 9.48 -1.55
CA PHE A 128 2.04 10.03 -2.86
C PHE A 128 0.57 9.83 -3.25
N CYS A 129 -0.01 8.67 -2.92
CA CYS A 129 -1.43 8.40 -3.15
C CYS A 129 -2.35 9.30 -2.32
N LEU A 130 -2.02 9.57 -1.05
CA LEU A 130 -2.77 10.51 -0.22
C LEU A 130 -2.76 11.93 -0.80
N TRP A 131 -1.60 12.39 -1.25
CA TRP A 131 -1.46 13.68 -1.94
C TRP A 131 -2.26 13.74 -3.25
N LEU A 132 -2.13 12.72 -4.10
CA LEU A 132 -2.87 12.64 -5.36
C LEU A 132 -4.38 12.53 -5.13
N TYR A 133 -4.82 11.82 -4.09
CA TYR A 133 -6.23 11.76 -3.72
C TYR A 133 -6.77 13.14 -3.37
N TRP A 134 -6.02 13.93 -2.60
CA TRP A 134 -6.38 15.32 -2.31
C TRP A 134 -6.53 16.15 -3.59
N LEU A 135 -5.54 16.10 -4.49
CA LEU A 135 -5.61 16.80 -5.79
C LEU A 135 -6.76 16.33 -6.69
N HIS A 136 -7.04 15.03 -6.68
CA HIS A 136 -8.14 14.44 -7.43
C HIS A 136 -9.49 14.99 -6.94
N ARG A 137 -9.64 15.13 -5.62
CA ARG A 137 -10.86 15.68 -5.00
C ARG A 137 -11.01 17.17 -5.25
N LEU A 138 -9.93 17.96 -5.16
CA LEU A 138 -9.96 19.39 -5.52
C LEU A 138 -10.33 19.63 -6.99
N SER A 139 -9.95 18.71 -7.88
CA SER A 139 -10.25 18.80 -9.31
C SER A 139 -11.67 18.34 -9.65
N GLY A 140 -12.37 17.66 -8.73
CA GLY A 140 -13.72 17.14 -8.92
C GLY A 140 -14.82 18.15 -8.62
N PRO A 141 -16.10 17.83 -8.92
CA PRO A 141 -17.24 18.63 -8.48
C PRO A 141 -17.24 18.76 -6.96
N LYS A 142 -17.58 19.95 -6.44
CA LYS A 142 -17.81 20.14 -5.01
C LYS A 142 -19.00 19.26 -4.60
N ILE A 143 -18.83 18.54 -3.50
CA ILE A 143 -19.88 17.70 -2.88
C ILE A 143 -20.84 18.62 -2.14
#